data_AF-A0A7G2SEL2-F1
#
_entry.id   AF-A0A7G2SEL2-F1
#
_cell.length_a   1.000
_cell.length_b   1.000
_cell.length_c   1.000
_cell.angle_alpha   90.00
_cell.angle_beta   90.00
_cell.angle_gamma   90.00
#
_symmetry.space_group_name_H-M   'P 1'
#
loop_
_entity.id
_entity.type
_entity.pdbx_description
1 polymer ?
#
loop_
_entity_poly.entity_id
_entity_poly.type
_entity_poly.pdbx_seq_one_letter_code
_entity_poly.pdbx_strand_id
1 'polypeptide(L)'
;MTSLTPLHETYCKWDRTPPSQADVLEGLAQLVSTSLWGVHDIVQIIQHEILKNTLGMSEQQSNRLLRIPQIQSFYNFSYGMLQRYGRMFIAPSLRRIIEKFPNLHDKPLTPTLHFLVGALNGVLGDYLLKYQNPLALPMVLYDHYGALQQGDLAGRVVIFVHGLCMNHTDWSRQNFGGIGERLLAQRDNNFMLYLSYNTGRRISANGRSLSNMLEDLINRNPGITSIDLIGHSMGGLVSRSALFYGKQNMYHWIQMVDNLVCIGSPHHGAVLERFGFSLQERLGRFPFVKLIGHLVNIRSNGILDLRHGSVRDDDWEHLEARIGLMDDNRKPAPLPTHINTFLIAGTVEFKNVKNKALSIIGDYLVSVKSALGEHPNPRFQLKLPDSHKAVFHGLNHFEIQYHSSVSEQITRWFYPEHDDYANSGVQTHMINMPDQAEPQLHGIVET
;
A
#
# COMPACT_ATOMS: atom_id res chain seq x y z
N MET A 1 -17.62 -3.13 25.97
CA MET A 1 -18.67 -2.23 25.43
C MET A 1 -18.31 -1.94 24.00
N THR A 2 -19.20 -2.32 23.08
CA THR A 2 -19.11 -2.05 21.65
C THR A 2 -19.11 -0.54 21.42
N SER A 3 -18.15 -0.03 20.64
CA SER A 3 -18.15 1.35 20.16
C SER A 3 -19.47 1.59 19.41
N LEU A 4 -20.35 2.38 20.02
CA LEU A 4 -21.64 2.84 19.47
C LEU A 4 -21.47 4.24 18.83
N THR A 5 -20.33 4.51 18.20
CA THR A 5 -20.16 5.72 17.40
C THR A 5 -20.23 5.37 15.94
N PRO A 6 -21.29 5.81 15.25
CA PRO A 6 -21.28 5.80 13.82
C PRO A 6 -20.56 7.04 13.32
N LEU A 7 -19.28 6.92 13.00
CA LEU A 7 -18.77 7.62 11.83
C LEU A 7 -19.25 6.83 10.61
N HIS A 8 -20.57 6.82 10.42
CA HIS A 8 -21.20 6.25 9.24
C HIS A 8 -20.57 6.95 8.04
N GLU A 9 -19.94 6.17 7.16
CA GLU A 9 -19.97 6.53 5.75
C GLU A 9 -21.44 6.79 5.44
N THR A 10 -21.77 8.04 5.12
CA THR A 10 -23.10 8.36 4.64
C THR A 10 -23.40 7.38 3.51
N TYR A 11 -24.52 6.66 3.65
CA TYR A 11 -25.04 5.67 2.70
C TYR A 11 -25.42 6.28 1.34
N CYS A 12 -24.70 7.29 0.85
CA CYS A 12 -24.65 7.57 -0.57
C CYS A 12 -23.93 6.40 -1.22
N LYS A 13 -24.63 5.66 -2.10
CA LYS A 13 -23.98 4.77 -3.05
C LYS A 13 -22.99 5.62 -3.85
N TRP A 14 -21.73 5.60 -3.43
CA TRP A 14 -20.65 6.19 -4.21
C TRP A 14 -20.64 5.52 -5.56
N ASP A 15 -20.41 6.33 -6.58
CA ASP A 15 -20.14 5.83 -7.91
C ASP A 15 -18.97 4.83 -7.82
N ARG A 16 -19.26 3.57 -8.14
CA ARG A 16 -18.27 2.49 -8.13
C ARG A 16 -17.57 2.38 -9.48
N THR A 17 -17.85 3.29 -10.41
CA THR A 17 -17.16 3.30 -11.70
C THR A 17 -15.71 3.76 -11.51
N PRO A 18 -14.75 3.07 -12.13
CA PRO A 18 -13.39 3.57 -12.19
C PRO A 18 -13.33 4.95 -12.87
N PRO A 19 -12.40 5.83 -12.43
CA PRO A 19 -12.27 7.15 -13.04
C PRO A 19 -11.86 7.06 -14.51
N SER A 20 -12.48 7.91 -15.34
CA SER A 20 -12.12 8.13 -16.73
C SER A 20 -10.97 9.14 -16.87
N GLN A 21 -10.46 9.31 -18.09
CA GLN A 21 -9.49 10.39 -18.35
C GLN A 21 -10.08 11.79 -18.12
N ALA A 22 -11.38 11.98 -18.37
CA ALA A 22 -12.06 13.24 -18.06
C ALA A 22 -12.10 13.52 -16.54
N ASP A 23 -12.37 12.49 -15.74
CA ASP A 23 -12.39 12.59 -14.28
C ASP A 23 -11.04 12.97 -13.69
N VAL A 24 -9.95 12.52 -14.31
CA VAL A 24 -8.60 12.94 -13.93
C VAL A 24 -8.41 14.44 -14.16
N LEU A 25 -8.82 14.95 -15.32
CA LEU A 25 -8.71 16.37 -15.63
C LEU A 25 -9.58 17.23 -14.69
N GLU A 26 -10.81 16.81 -14.42
CA GLU A 26 -11.70 17.51 -13.50
C GLU A 26 -11.18 17.46 -12.06
N GLY A 27 -10.70 16.31 -11.60
CA GLY A 27 -10.16 16.18 -10.24
C GLY A 27 -8.88 16.98 -10.04
N LEU A 28 -8.01 17.05 -11.06
CA LEU A 28 -6.86 17.97 -11.07
C LEU A 28 -7.32 19.43 -11.07
N ALA A 29 -8.34 19.80 -11.87
CA ALA A 29 -8.92 21.14 -11.88
C ALA A 29 -9.46 21.53 -10.50
N GLN A 30 -10.14 20.61 -9.81
CA GLN A 30 -10.58 20.80 -8.44
C GLN A 30 -9.41 21.01 -7.49
N LEU A 31 -8.40 20.13 -7.50
CA LEU A 31 -7.22 20.26 -6.62
C LEU A 31 -6.49 21.60 -6.75
N VAL A 32 -6.37 22.15 -7.96
CA VAL A 32 -5.71 23.46 -8.18
C VAL A 32 -6.63 24.66 -7.94
N SER A 33 -7.96 24.45 -7.87
CA SER A 33 -8.95 25.52 -7.65
C SER A 33 -9.42 25.62 -6.20
N THR A 34 -9.35 24.52 -5.45
CA THR A 34 -9.67 24.50 -4.03
C THR A 34 -8.55 25.20 -3.26
N SER A 35 -8.89 26.26 -2.53
CA SER A 35 -8.04 26.76 -1.45
C SER A 35 -7.89 25.63 -0.47
N LEU A 36 -6.72 24.99 -0.43
CA LEU A 36 -6.42 23.93 0.52
C LEU A 36 -6.37 24.58 1.91
N TRP A 37 -7.52 24.74 2.56
CA TRP A 37 -7.71 25.39 3.86
C TRP A 37 -6.91 24.73 5.02
N GLY A 38 -6.18 23.63 4.75
CA GLY A 38 -5.23 23.01 5.68
C GLY A 38 -3.75 23.19 5.32
N VAL A 39 -3.40 23.79 4.17
CA VAL A 39 -1.99 23.94 3.74
C VAL A 39 -1.25 25.01 4.55
N HIS A 40 -1.95 25.97 5.17
CA HIS A 40 -1.32 26.96 6.04
C HIS A 40 -0.67 26.30 7.28
N ASP A 41 -1.38 25.35 7.93
CA ASP A 41 -0.85 24.61 9.09
C ASP A 41 0.14 23.52 8.68
N ILE A 42 -0.11 22.86 7.54
CA ILE A 42 0.71 21.76 7.05
C ILE A 42 2.07 22.25 6.53
N VAL A 43 2.15 23.44 5.93
CA VAL A 43 3.42 24.04 5.48
C VAL A 43 4.31 24.45 6.65
N GLN A 44 3.72 24.92 7.76
CA GLN A 44 4.50 25.15 8.98
C GLN A 44 5.04 23.84 9.56
N ILE A 45 4.23 22.77 9.58
CA ILE A 45 4.66 21.42 10.01
C ILE A 45 5.76 20.88 9.09
N ILE A 46 5.63 21.07 7.76
CA ILE A 46 6.65 20.68 6.77
C ILE A 46 8.00 21.30 7.07
N GLN A 47 8.02 22.60 7.31
CA GLN A 47 9.26 23.32 7.52
C GLN A 47 9.86 23.00 8.88
N HIS A 48 9.01 22.80 9.89
CA HIS A 48 9.47 22.31 11.19
C HIS A 48 10.15 20.94 11.08
N GLU A 49 9.56 20.02 10.32
CA GLU A 49 10.09 18.66 10.11
C GLU A 49 11.39 18.66 9.28
N ILE A 50 11.48 19.48 8.21
CA ILE A 50 12.68 19.59 7.36
C ILE A 50 13.83 20.31 8.08
N LEU A 51 13.55 21.40 8.80
CA LEU A 51 14.57 22.12 9.58
C LEU A 51 15.10 21.25 10.73
N LYS A 52 14.25 20.40 11.32
CA LYS A 52 14.62 19.48 12.41
C LYS A 52 15.38 18.25 11.92
N ASN A 53 14.91 17.57 10.87
CA ASN A 53 15.46 16.28 10.44
C ASN A 53 16.56 16.40 9.38
N THR A 54 16.54 17.44 8.54
CA THR A 54 17.51 17.60 7.45
C THR A 54 18.64 18.57 7.83
N LEU A 55 18.38 19.53 8.72
CA LEU A 55 19.34 20.55 9.15
C LEU A 55 19.69 20.47 10.65
N GLY A 56 19.09 19.54 11.41
CA GLY A 56 19.39 19.32 12.82
C GLY A 56 19.02 20.49 13.75
N MET A 57 18.16 21.41 13.31
CA MET A 57 17.81 22.62 14.06
C MET A 57 16.82 22.31 15.18
N SER A 58 16.98 22.97 16.34
CA SER A 58 16.03 22.82 17.46
C SER A 58 14.71 23.55 17.20
N GLU A 59 13.62 23.17 17.88
CA GLU A 59 12.28 23.74 17.65
C GLU A 59 12.24 25.27 17.82
N GLN A 60 13.05 25.81 18.74
CA GLN A 60 13.16 27.25 18.96
C GLN A 60 13.84 27.97 17.80
N GLN A 61 14.83 27.35 17.15
CA GLN A 61 15.53 27.94 16.01
C GLN A 61 14.66 27.91 14.75
N SER A 62 13.95 26.81 14.52
CA SER A 62 12.98 26.67 13.43
C SER A 62 11.85 27.72 13.52
N ASN A 63 11.24 27.86 14.70
CA ASN A 63 10.19 28.86 14.92
C ASN A 63 10.67 30.31 14.77
N ARG A 64 11.96 30.59 15.01
CA ARG A 64 12.54 31.93 14.84
C ARG A 64 12.79 32.28 13.37
N LEU A 65 13.19 31.29 12.57
CA LEU A 65 13.43 31.43 11.13
C LEU A 65 12.11 31.57 10.35
N LEU A 66 11.08 30.83 10.77
CA LEU A 66 9.73 30.88 10.19
C LEU A 66 8.95 32.16 10.49
N ARG A 67 9.37 32.92 11.51
CA ARG A 67 8.82 34.25 11.84
C ARG A 67 9.49 35.41 11.09
N ILE A 68 10.45 35.14 10.20
CA ILE A 68 11.09 36.19 9.40
C ILE A 68 10.06 36.73 8.38
N PRO A 69 9.72 38.03 8.41
CA PRO A 69 8.64 38.61 7.59
C PRO A 69 8.83 38.42 6.09
N GLN A 70 10.08 38.40 5.61
CA GLN A 70 10.43 38.22 4.20
C GLN A 70 10.11 36.81 3.70
N ILE A 71 10.35 35.81 4.54
CA ILE A 71 10.06 34.40 4.26
C ILE A 71 8.54 34.21 4.20
N GLN A 72 7.81 34.75 5.18
CA GLN A 72 6.35 34.71 5.22
C GLN A 72 5.70 35.44 4.03
N SER A 73 6.28 36.57 3.60
CA SER A 73 5.81 37.34 2.44
C SER A 73 6.03 36.60 1.11
N PHE A 74 7.19 35.97 0.91
CA PHE A 74 7.45 35.14 -0.28
C PHE A 74 6.50 33.94 -0.37
N TYR A 75 6.12 33.35 0.77
CA TYR A 75 5.15 32.25 0.82
C TYR A 75 3.72 32.70 0.52
N ASN A 76 3.26 33.79 1.14
CA ASN A 76 1.94 34.34 0.85
C ASN A 76 1.84 34.77 -0.63
N PHE A 77 2.93 35.27 -1.20
CA PHE A 77 3.03 35.59 -2.62
C PHE A 77 2.98 34.35 -3.52
N SER A 78 3.82 33.34 -3.26
CA SER A 78 3.87 32.12 -4.07
C SER A 78 2.57 31.30 -3.97
N TYR A 79 2.00 31.16 -2.77
CA TYR A 79 0.68 30.55 -2.55
C TYR A 79 -0.45 31.35 -3.20
N GLY A 80 -0.44 32.68 -3.04
CA GLY A 80 -1.42 33.58 -3.66
C GLY A 80 -1.37 33.54 -5.19
N MET A 81 -0.17 33.42 -5.77
CA MET A 81 0.04 33.20 -7.20
C MET A 81 -0.51 31.83 -7.63
N LEU A 82 -0.16 30.76 -6.92
CA LEU A 82 -0.60 29.40 -7.21
C LEU A 82 -2.14 29.28 -7.19
N GLN A 83 -2.78 29.85 -6.18
CA GLN A 83 -4.24 29.86 -6.03
C GLN A 83 -4.91 30.73 -7.10
N ARG A 84 -4.35 31.92 -7.39
CA ARG A 84 -4.90 32.83 -8.40
C ARG A 84 -4.75 32.28 -9.81
N TYR A 85 -3.59 31.71 -10.15
CA TYR A 85 -3.36 31.09 -11.46
C TYR A 85 -4.06 29.73 -11.62
N GLY A 86 -4.07 28.91 -10.57
CA GLY A 86 -4.78 27.63 -10.53
C GLY A 86 -6.27 27.79 -10.81
N ARG A 87 -6.92 28.71 -10.08
CA ARG A 87 -8.36 28.98 -10.24
C ARG A 87 -8.70 29.76 -11.51
N MET A 88 -7.90 30.76 -11.91
CA MET A 88 -8.23 31.61 -13.07
C MET A 88 -7.84 31.01 -14.42
N PHE A 89 -6.78 30.19 -14.48
CA PHE A 89 -6.23 29.72 -15.75
C PHE A 89 -6.18 28.21 -15.86
N ILE A 90 -5.64 27.50 -14.86
CA ILE A 90 -5.41 26.05 -14.98
C ILE A 90 -6.73 25.28 -14.97
N ALA A 91 -7.58 25.49 -13.97
CA ALA A 91 -8.85 24.77 -13.85
C ALA A 91 -9.79 25.01 -15.05
N PRO A 92 -10.03 26.26 -15.51
CA PRO A 92 -10.80 26.49 -16.74
C PRO A 92 -10.18 25.86 -17.99
N SER A 93 -8.84 25.83 -18.09
CA SER A 93 -8.16 25.22 -19.25
C SER A 93 -8.37 23.70 -19.29
N LEU A 94 -8.25 23.02 -18.14
CA LEU A 94 -8.50 21.58 -18.03
C LEU A 94 -9.96 21.25 -18.37
N ARG A 95 -10.92 22.01 -17.83
CA ARG A 95 -12.35 21.84 -18.15
C ARG A 95 -12.66 22.08 -19.62
N ARG A 96 -12.03 23.08 -20.25
CA ARG A 96 -12.17 23.34 -21.68
C ARG A 96 -11.64 22.19 -22.54
N ILE A 97 -10.63 21.45 -22.07
CA ILE A 97 -10.16 20.23 -22.75
C ILE A 97 -11.25 19.14 -22.68
N ILE A 98 -11.88 18.94 -21.52
CA ILE A 98 -13.00 18.00 -21.37
C ILE A 98 -14.15 18.37 -22.31
N GLU A 99 -14.56 19.64 -22.32
CA GLU A 99 -15.63 20.14 -23.20
C GLU A 99 -15.33 19.94 -24.70
N LYS A 100 -14.05 20.11 -25.10
CA LYS A 100 -13.62 19.94 -26.49
C LYS A 100 -13.49 18.46 -26.88
N PHE A 101 -13.24 17.57 -25.92
CA PHE A 101 -13.00 16.14 -26.13
C PHE A 101 -13.91 15.30 -25.21
N PRO A 102 -15.23 15.26 -25.47
CA PRO A 102 -16.17 14.54 -24.62
C PRO A 102 -15.92 13.02 -24.59
N ASN A 103 -15.27 12.46 -25.61
CA ASN A 103 -14.86 11.06 -25.63
C ASN A 103 -13.86 10.68 -24.52
N LEU A 104 -13.32 11.63 -23.77
CA LEU A 104 -12.49 11.37 -22.59
C LEU A 104 -13.26 10.73 -21.44
N HIS A 105 -14.60 10.88 -21.40
CA HIS A 105 -15.46 10.26 -20.39
C HIS A 105 -15.51 8.73 -20.54
N ASP A 106 -15.37 8.22 -21.76
CA ASP A 106 -15.44 6.78 -22.03
C ASP A 106 -14.05 6.12 -22.08
N LYS A 107 -12.98 6.92 -21.93
CA LYS A 107 -11.62 6.40 -22.03
C LYS A 107 -11.10 5.94 -20.66
N PRO A 108 -10.65 4.68 -20.55
CA PRO A 108 -9.97 4.21 -19.35
C PRO A 108 -8.64 4.94 -19.17
N LEU A 109 -8.11 4.88 -17.97
CA LEU A 109 -6.82 5.47 -17.66
C LEU A 109 -5.69 4.76 -18.42
N THR A 110 -4.70 5.53 -18.85
CA THR A 110 -3.44 4.96 -19.33
C THR A 110 -2.60 4.47 -18.14
N PRO A 111 -1.61 3.59 -18.33
CA PRO A 111 -0.73 3.13 -17.23
C PRO A 111 -0.09 4.28 -16.44
N THR A 112 0.31 5.33 -17.16
CA THR A 112 0.87 6.55 -16.58
C THR A 112 -0.14 7.30 -15.70
N LEU A 113 -1.41 7.34 -16.09
CA LEU A 113 -2.48 7.94 -15.29
C LEU A 113 -2.84 7.07 -14.09
N HIS A 114 -2.86 5.73 -14.21
CA HIS A 114 -3.04 4.84 -13.07
C HIS A 114 -2.01 5.09 -11.97
N PHE A 115 -0.73 5.22 -12.35
CA PHE A 115 0.32 5.57 -11.39
C PHE A 115 0.09 6.94 -10.74
N LEU A 116 -0.28 7.96 -11.52
CA LEU A 116 -0.56 9.31 -10.99
C LEU A 116 -1.71 9.29 -9.98
N VAL A 117 -2.84 8.66 -10.35
CA VAL A 117 -4.03 8.59 -9.49
C VAL A 117 -3.74 7.75 -8.23
N GLY A 118 -3.03 6.63 -8.37
CA GLY A 118 -2.58 5.82 -7.24
C GLY A 118 -1.72 6.63 -6.26
N ALA A 119 -0.73 7.37 -6.76
CA ALA A 119 0.12 8.24 -5.96
C ALA A 119 -0.67 9.35 -5.25
N LEU A 120 -1.58 10.04 -5.96
CA LEU A 120 -2.43 11.08 -5.37
C LEU A 120 -3.34 10.50 -4.28
N ASN A 121 -3.90 9.30 -4.46
CA ASN A 121 -4.69 8.64 -3.43
C ASN A 121 -3.85 8.21 -2.24
N GLY A 122 -2.63 7.70 -2.43
CA GLY A 122 -1.79 7.33 -1.30
C GLY A 122 -1.42 8.53 -0.42
N VAL A 123 -1.16 9.69 -1.02
CA VAL A 123 -0.76 10.91 -0.28
C VAL A 123 -1.96 11.72 0.23
N LEU A 124 -3.01 11.86 -0.57
CA LEU A 124 -4.14 12.78 -0.33
C LEU A 124 -5.50 12.09 -0.32
N GLY A 125 -5.57 10.77 -0.33
CA GLY A 125 -6.81 10.04 -0.61
C GLY A 125 -7.96 10.28 0.36
N ASP A 126 -7.68 10.49 1.64
CA ASP A 126 -8.68 10.87 2.64
C ASP A 126 -9.20 12.30 2.42
N TYR A 127 -8.32 13.21 1.99
CA TYR A 127 -8.72 14.54 1.55
C TYR A 127 -9.59 14.46 0.29
N LEU A 128 -9.16 13.74 -0.74
CA LEU A 128 -9.92 13.57 -1.99
C LEU A 128 -11.33 13.04 -1.70
N LEU A 129 -11.43 12.04 -0.82
CA LEU A 129 -12.72 11.47 -0.41
C LEU A 129 -13.58 12.49 0.34
N LYS A 130 -13.02 13.21 1.32
CA LYS A 130 -13.73 14.22 2.12
C LYS A 130 -14.34 15.33 1.27
N TYR A 131 -13.64 15.74 0.21
CA TYR A 131 -14.07 16.82 -0.68
C TYR A 131 -14.76 16.32 -1.95
N GLN A 132 -15.13 15.03 -2.03
CA GLN A 132 -15.84 14.42 -3.17
C GLN A 132 -15.13 14.67 -4.50
N ASN A 133 -13.80 14.64 -4.49
CA ASN A 133 -13.01 14.79 -5.70
C ASN A 133 -13.13 13.52 -6.56
N PRO A 134 -13.33 13.62 -7.88
CA PRO A 134 -13.48 12.45 -8.77
C PRO A 134 -12.21 11.58 -8.85
N LEU A 135 -11.07 12.07 -8.37
CA LEU A 135 -9.86 11.26 -8.18
C LEU A 135 -9.90 10.36 -6.94
N ALA A 136 -10.87 10.52 -6.04
CA ALA A 136 -11.01 9.63 -4.89
C ALA A 136 -11.37 8.22 -5.38
N LEU A 137 -10.41 7.30 -5.35
CA LEU A 137 -10.59 5.98 -5.95
C LEU A 137 -11.69 5.20 -5.21
N PRO A 138 -12.70 4.66 -5.94
CA PRO A 138 -13.57 3.66 -5.37
C PRO A 138 -12.80 2.36 -5.15
N MET A 139 -13.36 1.49 -4.31
CA MET A 139 -12.89 0.11 -4.21
C MET A 139 -13.56 -0.72 -5.30
N VAL A 140 -12.76 -1.35 -6.18
CA VAL A 140 -13.22 -2.15 -7.32
C VAL A 140 -12.27 -3.32 -7.57
N LEU A 141 -12.79 -4.39 -8.19
CA LEU A 141 -12.01 -5.57 -8.60
C LEU A 141 -11.85 -5.57 -10.12
N TYR A 142 -10.64 -5.84 -10.58
CA TYR A 142 -10.31 -6.07 -11.98
C TYR A 142 -10.02 -7.55 -12.21
N ASP A 143 -10.35 -8.06 -13.38
CA ASP A 143 -10.00 -9.41 -13.78
C ASP A 143 -8.52 -9.50 -14.24
N HIS A 144 -8.11 -10.70 -14.62
CA HIS A 144 -6.79 -10.97 -15.17
C HIS A 144 -6.43 -10.16 -16.42
N TYR A 145 -7.43 -9.80 -17.23
CA TYR A 145 -7.24 -9.02 -18.46
C TYR A 145 -7.21 -7.51 -18.21
N GLY A 146 -7.34 -7.08 -16.95
CA GLY A 146 -7.40 -5.66 -16.57
C GLY A 146 -8.75 -5.00 -16.87
N ALA A 147 -9.80 -5.80 -17.12
CA ALA A 147 -11.16 -5.30 -17.24
C ALA A 147 -11.84 -5.27 -15.86
N LEU A 148 -12.83 -4.40 -15.70
CA LEU A 148 -13.63 -4.38 -14.47
C LEU A 148 -14.36 -5.71 -14.30
N GLN A 149 -14.22 -6.37 -13.15
CA GLN A 149 -14.84 -7.67 -12.90
C GLN A 149 -16.37 -7.52 -12.84
N GLN A 150 -17.04 -8.00 -13.88
CA GLN A 150 -18.50 -8.08 -13.97
C GLN A 150 -19.02 -9.46 -14.35
N GLY A 151 -18.14 -10.35 -14.84
CA GLY A 151 -18.50 -11.71 -15.21
C GLY A 151 -18.76 -12.62 -14.01
N ASP A 152 -19.37 -13.76 -14.29
CA ASP A 152 -19.59 -14.81 -13.30
C ASP A 152 -18.25 -15.43 -12.86
N LEU A 153 -18.16 -15.76 -11.58
CA LEU A 153 -17.01 -16.42 -10.95
C LEU A 153 -17.43 -17.76 -10.38
N ALA A 154 -16.53 -18.74 -10.46
CA ALA A 154 -16.74 -20.06 -9.87
C ALA A 154 -15.41 -20.66 -9.41
N GLY A 155 -15.47 -21.73 -8.62
CA GLY A 155 -14.27 -22.42 -8.16
C GLY A 155 -13.41 -21.56 -7.24
N ARG A 156 -12.10 -21.51 -7.52
CA ARG A 156 -11.12 -20.82 -6.68
C ARG A 156 -10.94 -19.38 -7.16
N VAL A 157 -11.02 -18.41 -6.26
CA VAL A 157 -10.78 -16.99 -6.55
C VAL A 157 -9.60 -16.48 -5.74
N VAL A 158 -8.55 -16.01 -6.42
CA VAL A 158 -7.36 -15.41 -5.80
C VAL A 158 -7.42 -13.90 -5.96
N ILE A 159 -7.38 -13.17 -4.85
CA ILE A 159 -7.55 -11.71 -4.83
C ILE A 159 -6.25 -11.04 -4.41
N PHE A 160 -5.73 -10.21 -5.29
CA PHE A 160 -4.51 -9.44 -5.13
C PHE A 160 -4.81 -8.05 -4.57
N VAL A 161 -4.21 -7.69 -3.45
CA VAL A 161 -4.40 -6.41 -2.74
C VAL A 161 -3.09 -5.64 -2.71
N HIS A 162 -3.00 -4.57 -3.51
CA HIS A 162 -1.75 -3.83 -3.70
C HIS A 162 -1.36 -2.94 -2.50
N GLY A 163 -0.12 -2.44 -2.51
CA GLY A 163 0.42 -1.54 -1.49
C GLY A 163 0.07 -0.05 -1.67
N LEU A 164 0.65 0.79 -0.80
CA LEU A 164 0.49 2.25 -0.81
C LEU A 164 0.94 2.88 -2.13
N CYS A 165 0.16 3.84 -2.65
CA CYS A 165 0.40 4.52 -3.95
C CYS A 165 0.45 3.61 -5.19
N MET A 166 0.04 2.35 -5.06
CA MET A 166 0.00 1.38 -6.16
C MET A 166 -1.41 1.28 -6.73
N ASN A 167 -1.57 0.44 -7.75
CA ASN A 167 -2.83 0.14 -8.40
C ASN A 167 -2.90 -1.35 -8.83
N HIS A 168 -4.03 -1.77 -9.39
CA HIS A 168 -4.28 -3.16 -9.78
C HIS A 168 -3.32 -3.72 -10.85
N THR A 169 -2.61 -2.87 -11.61
CA THR A 169 -1.65 -3.32 -12.65
C THR A 169 -0.25 -3.61 -12.09
N ASP A 170 0.02 -3.24 -10.84
CA ASP A 170 1.36 -3.33 -10.24
C ASP A 170 1.66 -4.74 -9.69
N TRP A 171 1.42 -5.81 -10.46
CA TRP A 171 1.66 -7.21 -10.04
C TRP A 171 2.57 -8.02 -10.97
N SER A 172 2.94 -7.46 -12.12
CA SER A 172 3.92 -8.02 -13.04
C SER A 172 4.91 -6.93 -13.50
N ARG A 173 6.07 -7.35 -14.00
CA ARG A 173 7.05 -6.47 -14.65
C ARG A 173 7.57 -7.16 -15.90
N GLN A 174 8.15 -6.40 -16.84
CA GLN A 174 8.64 -6.94 -18.12
C GLN A 174 9.54 -8.19 -17.98
N ASN A 175 10.31 -8.30 -16.88
CA ASN A 175 11.23 -9.41 -16.66
C ASN A 175 10.61 -10.60 -15.89
N PHE A 176 9.40 -10.45 -15.34
CA PHE A 176 8.77 -11.48 -14.50
C PHE A 176 7.26 -11.57 -14.77
N GLY A 177 6.78 -12.77 -15.12
CA GLY A 177 5.36 -13.03 -15.43
C GLY A 177 4.38 -12.74 -14.28
N GLY A 178 4.87 -12.52 -13.05
CA GLY A 178 4.03 -12.19 -11.90
C GLY A 178 3.43 -13.43 -11.21
N ILE A 179 2.89 -13.21 -10.01
CA ILE A 179 2.33 -14.29 -9.17
C ILE A 179 1.05 -14.86 -9.79
N GLY A 180 0.20 -13.97 -10.35
CA GLY A 180 -1.10 -14.35 -10.94
C GLY A 180 -0.98 -15.36 -12.08
N GLU A 181 -0.11 -15.12 -13.06
CA GLU A 181 0.13 -16.03 -14.18
C GLU A 181 0.57 -17.42 -13.72
N ARG A 182 1.46 -17.46 -12.73
CA ARG A 182 1.98 -18.73 -12.23
C ARG A 182 0.89 -19.55 -11.54
N LEU A 183 0.02 -18.90 -10.76
CA LEU A 183 -1.10 -19.57 -10.08
C LEU A 183 -2.20 -19.97 -11.06
N LEU A 184 -2.45 -19.16 -12.09
CA LEU A 184 -3.42 -19.46 -13.15
C LEU A 184 -3.04 -20.75 -13.89
N ALA A 185 -1.74 -20.99 -14.10
CA ALA A 185 -1.23 -22.19 -14.75
C ALA A 185 -1.33 -23.49 -13.92
N GLN A 186 -1.67 -23.43 -12.62
CA GLN A 186 -1.67 -24.62 -11.75
C GLN A 186 -2.97 -25.42 -11.77
N ARG A 187 -4.10 -24.80 -12.11
CA ARG A 187 -5.42 -25.41 -11.94
C ARG A 187 -6.48 -24.76 -12.83
N ASP A 188 -7.37 -25.59 -13.37
CA ASP A 188 -8.60 -25.11 -14.01
C ASP A 188 -9.56 -24.46 -12.99
N ASN A 189 -10.44 -23.57 -13.48
CA ASN A 189 -11.39 -22.81 -12.65
C ASN A 189 -10.72 -22.02 -11.51
N ASN A 190 -9.59 -21.39 -11.84
CA ASN A 190 -8.84 -20.52 -10.95
C ASN A 190 -8.90 -19.07 -11.48
N PHE A 191 -9.56 -18.17 -10.76
CA PHE A 191 -9.81 -16.80 -11.19
C PHE A 191 -8.92 -15.82 -10.43
N MET A 192 -8.20 -14.97 -11.17
CA MET A 192 -7.34 -13.93 -10.58
C MET A 192 -8.07 -12.59 -10.60
N LEU A 193 -8.23 -11.98 -9.43
CA LEU A 193 -8.82 -10.66 -9.29
C LEU A 193 -7.83 -9.69 -8.65
N TYR A 194 -7.81 -8.44 -9.12
CA TYR A 194 -6.89 -7.42 -8.68
C TYR A 194 -7.67 -6.24 -8.10
N LEU A 195 -7.52 -5.99 -6.80
CA LEU A 195 -8.20 -4.91 -6.11
C LEU A 195 -7.54 -3.58 -6.48
N SER A 196 -8.35 -2.58 -6.82
CA SER A 196 -7.95 -1.17 -6.86
C SER A 196 -8.73 -0.41 -5.80
N TYR A 197 -8.05 0.40 -4.99
CA TYR A 197 -8.69 1.12 -3.90
C TYR A 197 -7.92 2.38 -3.48
N ASN A 198 -8.58 3.26 -2.73
CA ASN A 198 -7.97 4.45 -2.16
C ASN A 198 -7.05 4.11 -0.97
N THR A 199 -5.75 4.03 -1.23
CA THR A 199 -4.72 3.71 -0.23
C THR A 199 -4.48 4.82 0.80
N GLY A 200 -5.01 6.03 0.60
CA GLY A 200 -4.94 7.11 1.58
C GLY A 200 -6.00 7.03 2.68
N ARG A 201 -7.05 6.22 2.49
CA ARG A 201 -8.02 5.91 3.55
C ARG A 201 -7.38 5.07 4.66
N ARG A 202 -7.96 5.10 5.85
CA ARG A 202 -7.58 4.22 6.97
C ARG A 202 -7.59 2.76 6.54
N ILE A 203 -6.63 1.98 7.03
CA ILE A 203 -6.54 0.54 6.77
C ILE A 203 -7.78 -0.18 7.30
N SER A 204 -8.30 0.23 8.46
CA SER A 204 -9.52 -0.30 9.04
C SER A 204 -10.75 -0.04 8.16
N ALA A 205 -10.90 1.19 7.66
CA ALA A 205 -11.97 1.57 6.74
C ALA A 205 -11.90 0.80 5.41
N ASN A 206 -10.70 0.68 4.82
CA ASN A 206 -10.49 -0.13 3.63
C ASN A 206 -10.80 -1.61 3.89
N GLY A 207 -10.37 -2.17 5.03
CA GLY A 207 -10.68 -3.56 5.37
C GLY A 207 -12.17 -3.81 5.55
N ARG A 208 -12.93 -2.88 6.14
CA ARG A 208 -14.39 -2.97 6.21
C ARG A 208 -15.04 -2.93 4.83
N SER A 209 -14.63 -2.00 3.97
CA SER A 209 -15.11 -1.93 2.58
C SER A 209 -14.82 -3.22 1.82
N LEU A 210 -13.61 -3.79 1.99
CA LEU A 210 -13.22 -5.04 1.35
C LEU A 210 -14.06 -6.21 1.89
N SER A 211 -14.25 -6.30 3.20
CA SER A 211 -15.08 -7.35 3.80
C SER A 211 -16.52 -7.34 3.29
N ASN A 212 -17.13 -6.15 3.16
CA ASN A 212 -18.46 -5.99 2.57
C ASN A 212 -18.48 -6.38 1.09
N MET A 213 -17.44 -6.01 0.35
CA MET A 213 -17.30 -6.35 -1.08
C MET A 213 -17.19 -7.86 -1.29
N LEU A 214 -16.45 -8.57 -0.43
CA LEU A 214 -16.28 -10.02 -0.54
C LEU A 214 -17.57 -10.77 -0.20
N GLU A 215 -18.34 -10.30 0.79
CA GLU A 215 -19.68 -10.85 1.07
C GLU A 215 -20.62 -10.65 -0.14
N ASP A 216 -20.63 -9.47 -0.73
CA ASP A 216 -21.42 -9.17 -1.94
C ASP A 216 -20.94 -9.99 -3.15
N LEU A 217 -19.63 -10.24 -3.27
CA LEU A 217 -19.04 -11.04 -4.33
C LEU A 217 -19.52 -12.50 -4.29
N ILE A 218 -19.48 -13.15 -3.12
CA ILE A 218 -19.91 -14.55 -2.99
C ILE A 218 -21.43 -14.71 -3.14
N ASN A 219 -22.21 -13.71 -2.69
CA ASN A 219 -23.66 -13.75 -2.84
C ASN A 219 -24.09 -13.64 -4.31
N ARG A 220 -23.34 -12.85 -5.11
CA ARG A 220 -23.54 -12.76 -6.56
C ARG A 220 -23.00 -13.97 -7.32
N ASN A 221 -22.03 -14.69 -6.76
CA ASN A 221 -21.32 -15.78 -7.41
C ASN A 221 -21.32 -17.04 -6.52
N PRO A 222 -22.47 -17.76 -6.41
CA PRO A 222 -22.58 -18.94 -5.56
C PRO A 222 -21.70 -20.12 -6.01
N GLY A 223 -21.13 -20.05 -7.22
CA GLY A 223 -20.18 -21.04 -7.72
C GLY A 223 -18.78 -20.93 -7.11
N ILE A 224 -18.47 -19.86 -6.37
CA ILE A 224 -17.17 -19.71 -5.69
C ILE A 224 -17.08 -20.77 -4.58
N THR A 225 -16.04 -21.58 -4.63
CA THR A 225 -15.78 -22.64 -3.65
C THR A 225 -14.71 -22.25 -2.64
N SER A 226 -13.76 -21.39 -3.03
CA SER A 226 -12.69 -20.93 -2.16
C SER A 226 -12.14 -19.56 -2.56
N ILE A 227 -11.61 -18.85 -1.57
CA ILE A 227 -10.98 -17.53 -1.72
C ILE A 227 -9.57 -17.57 -1.15
N ASP A 228 -8.62 -16.98 -1.87
CA ASP A 228 -7.29 -16.68 -1.35
C ASP A 228 -6.99 -15.19 -1.44
N LEU A 229 -6.29 -14.68 -0.44
CA LEU A 229 -5.88 -13.28 -0.38
C LEU A 229 -4.37 -13.17 -0.49
N ILE A 230 -3.87 -12.37 -1.43
CA ILE A 230 -2.44 -12.05 -1.57
C ILE A 230 -2.29 -10.54 -1.44
N GLY A 231 -1.73 -10.09 -0.32
CA GLY A 231 -1.53 -8.68 -0.03
C GLY A 231 -0.06 -8.29 -0.03
N HIS A 232 0.32 -7.27 -0.80
CA HIS A 232 1.65 -6.65 -0.70
C HIS A 232 1.62 -5.42 0.19
N SER A 233 2.61 -5.28 1.07
CA SER A 233 2.79 -4.10 1.91
C SER A 233 1.50 -3.76 2.67
N MET A 234 0.92 -2.57 2.45
CA MET A 234 -0.37 -2.15 2.99
C MET A 234 -1.50 -3.15 2.70
N GLY A 235 -1.51 -3.79 1.53
CA GLY A 235 -2.57 -4.70 1.11
C GLY A 235 -2.71 -5.93 1.99
N GLY A 236 -1.61 -6.42 2.59
CA GLY A 236 -1.69 -7.49 3.59
C GLY A 236 -2.35 -7.04 4.89
N LEU A 237 -2.14 -5.78 5.30
CA LEU A 237 -2.83 -5.20 6.46
C LEU A 237 -4.32 -4.97 6.18
N VAL A 238 -4.66 -4.51 4.97
CA VAL A 238 -6.06 -4.36 4.53
C VAL A 238 -6.76 -5.72 4.49
N SER A 239 -6.09 -6.77 4.01
CA SER A 239 -6.61 -8.14 4.00
C SER A 239 -6.85 -8.67 5.41
N ARG A 240 -5.89 -8.47 6.33
CA ARG A 240 -6.05 -8.82 7.75
C ARG A 240 -7.20 -8.06 8.42
N SER A 241 -7.34 -6.77 8.11
CA SER A 241 -8.44 -5.93 8.57
C SER A 241 -9.79 -6.46 8.04
N ALA A 242 -9.87 -6.82 6.76
CA ALA A 242 -11.08 -7.40 6.18
C ALA A 242 -11.49 -8.71 6.85
N LEU A 243 -10.54 -9.61 7.13
CA LEU A 243 -10.79 -10.83 7.89
C LEU A 243 -11.31 -10.53 9.31
N PHE A 244 -10.75 -9.54 9.98
CA PHE A 244 -11.21 -9.10 11.31
C PHE A 244 -12.67 -8.64 11.26
N TYR A 245 -13.03 -7.75 10.32
CA TYR A 245 -14.40 -7.26 10.18
C TYR A 245 -15.37 -8.31 9.65
N GLY A 246 -14.94 -9.19 8.75
CA GLY A 246 -15.80 -10.27 8.27
C GLY A 246 -16.13 -11.26 9.39
N LYS A 247 -15.16 -11.58 10.25
CA LYS A 247 -15.42 -12.38 11.45
C LYS A 247 -16.33 -11.65 12.43
N GLN A 248 -16.08 -10.36 12.68
CA GLN A 248 -16.88 -9.54 13.59
C GLN A 248 -18.34 -9.43 13.13
N ASN A 249 -18.57 -9.29 11.81
CA ASN A 249 -19.88 -9.16 11.21
C ASN A 249 -20.53 -10.50 10.83
N MET A 250 -19.87 -11.63 11.15
CA MET A 250 -20.35 -12.99 10.85
C MET A 250 -20.63 -13.23 9.37
N TYR A 251 -19.79 -12.69 8.49
CA TYR A 251 -19.89 -12.87 7.04
C TYR A 251 -19.47 -14.28 6.59
N HIS A 252 -20.15 -14.79 5.56
CA HIS A 252 -20.00 -16.17 5.10
C HIS A 252 -18.68 -16.38 4.36
N TRP A 253 -18.19 -15.37 3.65
CA TRP A 253 -16.96 -15.47 2.85
C TRP A 253 -15.74 -15.88 3.70
N ILE A 254 -15.73 -15.57 5.00
CA ILE A 254 -14.66 -15.96 5.93
C ILE A 254 -14.46 -17.47 5.99
N GLN A 255 -15.52 -18.25 5.85
CA GLN A 255 -15.46 -19.71 5.86
C GLN A 255 -14.90 -20.29 4.55
N MET A 256 -14.90 -19.50 3.48
CA MET A 256 -14.37 -19.87 2.17
C MET A 256 -12.90 -19.47 2.00
N VAL A 257 -12.31 -18.74 2.95
CA VAL A 257 -10.90 -18.31 2.84
C VAL A 257 -9.98 -19.46 3.23
N ASP A 258 -9.22 -19.95 2.26
CA ASP A 258 -8.22 -21.00 2.52
C ASP A 258 -6.88 -20.39 2.92
N ASN A 259 -6.39 -19.41 2.15
CA ASN A 259 -5.05 -18.87 2.33
C ASN A 259 -5.01 -17.33 2.41
N LEU A 260 -4.11 -16.82 3.24
CA LEU A 260 -3.68 -15.42 3.27
C LEU A 260 -2.17 -15.35 3.11
N VAL A 261 -1.68 -14.64 2.10
CA VAL A 261 -0.26 -14.35 1.90
C VAL A 261 -0.02 -12.86 2.12
N CYS A 262 0.90 -12.51 3.01
CA CYS A 262 1.34 -11.13 3.22
C CYS A 262 2.79 -10.96 2.76
N ILE A 263 3.02 -10.14 1.74
CA ILE A 263 4.33 -9.90 1.13
C ILE A 263 4.87 -8.57 1.60
N GLY A 264 5.91 -8.58 2.45
CA GLY A 264 6.54 -7.38 2.98
C GLY A 264 5.59 -6.48 3.79
N SER A 265 4.52 -7.05 4.37
CA SER A 265 3.51 -6.25 5.08
C SER A 265 4.02 -5.77 6.44
N PRO A 266 3.92 -4.45 6.76
CA PRO A 266 4.43 -3.92 8.02
C PRO A 266 3.48 -4.18 9.19
N HIS A 267 3.42 -5.41 9.69
CA HIS A 267 2.52 -5.78 10.78
C HIS A 267 2.79 -5.03 12.09
N HIS A 268 4.02 -4.56 12.28
CA HIS A 268 4.46 -3.77 13.44
C HIS A 268 5.04 -2.41 13.04
N GLY A 269 4.66 -1.91 11.87
CA GLY A 269 5.13 -0.62 11.38
C GLY A 269 6.23 -0.68 10.32
N ALA A 270 6.47 0.48 9.71
CA ALA A 270 7.43 0.72 8.65
C ALA A 270 8.11 2.10 8.80
N VAL A 271 9.31 2.25 8.23
CA VAL A 271 10.04 3.52 8.15
C VAL A 271 9.62 4.25 6.86
N LEU A 272 8.49 4.96 6.93
CA LEU A 272 7.83 5.55 5.76
C LEU A 272 8.55 6.79 5.19
N GLU A 273 9.48 7.38 5.92
CA GLU A 273 10.31 8.49 5.43
C GLU A 273 11.06 8.10 4.14
N ARG A 274 11.43 6.82 4.01
CA ARG A 274 12.12 6.27 2.84
C ARG A 274 11.21 6.06 1.64
N PHE A 275 9.91 5.84 1.87
CA PHE A 275 8.92 5.71 0.80
C PHE A 275 8.75 7.03 0.03
N GLY A 276 8.78 8.16 0.75
CA GLY A 276 8.67 9.49 0.14
C GLY A 276 9.74 9.76 -0.92
N PHE A 277 10.99 9.35 -0.69
CA PHE A 277 12.08 9.50 -1.66
C PHE A 277 11.84 8.67 -2.93
N SER A 278 11.42 7.40 -2.79
CA SER A 278 11.13 6.54 -3.95
C SER A 278 9.93 7.07 -4.75
N LEU A 279 8.91 7.57 -4.05
CA LEU A 279 7.74 8.18 -4.68
C LEU A 279 8.13 9.46 -5.44
N GLN A 280 8.96 10.32 -4.85
CA GLN A 280 9.43 11.56 -5.47
C GLN A 280 10.22 11.29 -6.76
N GLU A 281 11.10 10.29 -6.76
CA GLU A 281 11.87 9.89 -7.94
C GLU A 281 10.95 9.49 -9.11
N ARG A 282 9.92 8.68 -8.83
CA ARG A 282 8.95 8.25 -9.84
C ARG A 282 8.01 9.38 -10.29
N LEU A 283 7.57 10.25 -9.36
CA LEU A 283 6.69 11.39 -9.64
C LEU A 283 7.39 12.57 -10.31
N GLY A 284 8.72 12.68 -10.20
CA GLY A 284 9.51 13.78 -10.78
C GLY A 284 9.37 13.92 -12.30
N ARG A 285 8.79 12.91 -12.96
CA ARG A 285 8.48 12.86 -14.40
C ARG A 285 7.22 13.66 -14.77
N PHE A 286 6.37 14.05 -13.82
CA PHE A 286 5.13 14.78 -14.09
C PHE A 286 5.29 16.29 -13.82
N PRO A 287 5.10 17.16 -14.83
CA PRO A 287 5.34 18.59 -14.69
C PRO A 287 4.41 19.27 -13.66
N PHE A 288 3.14 18.83 -13.56
CA PHE A 288 2.17 19.41 -12.62
C PHE A 288 2.31 18.89 -11.18
N VAL A 289 2.91 17.72 -10.98
CA VAL A 289 3.01 17.09 -9.66
C VAL A 289 4.17 17.65 -8.85
N LYS A 290 5.20 18.25 -9.46
CA LYS A 290 6.26 18.96 -8.71
C LYS A 290 5.69 20.04 -7.77
N LEU A 291 4.57 20.65 -8.17
CA LEU A 291 3.84 21.65 -7.39
C LEU A 291 3.08 21.05 -6.19
N ILE A 292 2.64 19.79 -6.33
CA ILE A 292 2.01 18.96 -5.29
C ILE A 292 3.07 18.19 -4.47
N GLY A 293 4.28 17.99 -4.98
CA GLY A 293 5.37 17.26 -4.32
C GLY A 293 5.84 17.93 -3.04
N HIS A 294 5.60 19.23 -2.89
CA HIS A 294 5.78 19.94 -1.62
C HIS A 294 4.68 19.62 -0.58
N LEU A 295 3.58 18.97 -0.98
CA LEU A 295 2.50 18.44 -0.14
C LEU A 295 2.75 17.00 0.32
N VAL A 296 3.92 16.41 0.06
CA VAL A 296 4.30 15.03 0.46
C VAL A 296 4.29 14.81 1.99
N ASN A 297 4.24 15.87 2.80
CA ASN A 297 4.05 15.76 4.25
C ASN A 297 2.58 15.85 4.70
N ILE A 298 1.62 15.98 3.77
CA ILE A 298 0.26 15.53 4.04
C ILE A 298 0.33 14.01 4.12
N ARG A 299 0.50 13.49 5.33
CA ARG A 299 0.42 12.06 5.59
C ARG A 299 -1.07 11.72 5.65
N SER A 300 -1.57 11.09 4.59
CA SER A 300 -2.90 10.51 4.59
C SER A 300 -3.10 9.61 5.80
N ASN A 301 -4.35 9.41 6.17
CA ASN A 301 -4.72 8.48 7.24
C ASN A 301 -4.15 7.07 7.04
N GLY A 302 -4.05 6.58 5.80
CA GLY A 302 -3.43 5.28 5.48
C GLY A 302 -1.92 5.22 5.76
N ILE A 303 -1.19 6.31 5.51
CA ILE A 303 0.25 6.42 5.85
C ILE A 303 0.44 6.38 7.38
N LEU A 304 -0.44 7.03 8.13
CA LEU A 304 -0.37 7.01 9.60
C LEU A 304 -0.59 5.60 10.16
N ASP A 305 -1.56 4.86 9.63
CA ASP A 305 -1.83 3.47 10.04
C ASP A 305 -0.65 2.55 9.72
N LEU A 306 0.00 2.72 8.57
CA LEU A 306 1.19 1.93 8.19
C LEU A 306 2.37 2.09 9.14
N ARG A 307 2.56 3.28 9.72
CA ARG A 307 3.66 3.54 10.65
C ARG A 307 3.60 2.64 11.87
N HIS A 308 2.40 2.26 12.28
CA HIS A 308 2.15 1.44 13.46
C HIS A 308 1.57 0.06 13.13
N GLY A 309 1.23 -0.24 11.88
CA GLY A 309 0.55 -1.49 11.52
C GLY A 309 -0.86 -1.59 12.12
N SER A 310 -1.59 -0.47 12.21
CA SER A 310 -2.95 -0.41 12.74
C SER A 310 -3.95 -1.03 11.77
N VAL A 311 -4.79 -1.95 12.25
CA VAL A 311 -5.73 -2.69 11.41
C VAL A 311 -7.18 -2.58 11.88
N ARG A 312 -7.43 -2.01 13.07
CA ARG A 312 -8.77 -1.84 13.65
C ARG A 312 -9.10 -0.37 13.87
N ASP A 313 -10.38 -0.05 13.87
CA ASP A 313 -10.86 1.30 14.22
C ASP A 313 -10.48 1.69 15.66
N ASP A 314 -10.65 0.74 16.59
CA ASP A 314 -10.24 0.87 18.00
C ASP A 314 -8.78 1.31 18.20
N ASP A 315 -7.89 1.05 17.22
CA ASP A 315 -6.46 1.40 17.30
C ASP A 315 -6.23 2.93 17.20
N TRP A 316 -7.23 3.70 16.75
CA TRP A 316 -7.12 5.15 16.54
C TRP A 316 -8.31 5.97 17.02
N GLU A 317 -9.53 5.41 17.12
CA GLU A 317 -10.76 6.15 17.46
C GLU A 317 -10.72 6.85 18.82
N HIS A 318 -9.87 6.41 19.75
CA HIS A 318 -9.80 6.93 21.12
C HIS A 318 -8.55 7.78 21.40
N LEU A 319 -7.79 8.15 20.37
CA LEU A 319 -6.57 8.97 20.51
C LEU A 319 -6.88 10.44 20.17
N GLU A 320 -6.83 11.34 21.15
CA GLU A 320 -7.10 12.78 20.98
C GLU A 320 -6.01 13.51 20.16
N ALA A 321 -4.81 12.94 20.03
CA ALA A 321 -3.71 13.50 19.24
C ALA A 321 -3.49 12.71 17.94
N ARG A 322 -3.17 13.41 16.83
CA ARG A 322 -2.64 12.75 15.63
C ARG A 322 -1.40 11.95 16.03
N ILE A 323 -1.51 10.63 15.89
CA ILE A 323 -0.65 9.58 16.42
C ILE A 323 0.84 9.87 16.12
N GLY A 324 1.69 9.84 17.15
CA GLY A 324 3.14 10.05 16.98
C GLY A 324 4.01 10.21 18.23
N LEU A 325 3.45 10.19 19.45
CA LEU A 325 4.21 10.47 20.69
C LEU A 325 3.85 9.56 21.90
N MET A 326 3.11 8.46 21.72
CA MET A 326 2.67 7.59 22.83
C MET A 326 2.90 6.10 22.57
N ASP A 327 2.93 5.32 23.66
CA ASP A 327 3.05 3.86 23.71
C ASP A 327 2.09 3.13 22.75
N ASP A 328 2.50 1.94 22.28
CA ASP A 328 1.71 1.09 21.39
C ASP A 328 0.40 0.62 22.07
N ASN A 329 -0.65 1.40 21.88
CA ASN A 329 -2.00 1.17 22.44
C ASN A 329 -2.89 0.29 21.54
N ARG A 330 -2.34 -0.31 20.47
CA ARG A 330 -3.12 -1.17 19.57
C ARG A 330 -3.74 -2.33 20.34
N LYS A 331 -4.92 -2.77 19.90
CA LYS A 331 -5.49 -4.04 20.41
C LYS A 331 -5.00 -5.20 19.56
N PRO A 332 -4.69 -6.37 20.15
CA PRO A 332 -4.37 -7.56 19.37
C PRO A 332 -5.47 -7.87 18.35
N ALA A 333 -5.07 -8.15 17.12
CA ALA A 333 -5.91 -8.58 16.02
C ALA A 333 -5.41 -9.95 15.53
N PRO A 334 -5.74 -11.04 16.26
CA PRO A 334 -5.28 -12.38 15.92
C PRO A 334 -5.87 -12.86 14.60
N LEU A 335 -5.11 -13.67 13.89
CA LEU A 335 -5.54 -14.28 12.63
C LEU A 335 -6.54 -15.43 12.91
N PRO A 336 -7.55 -15.65 12.06
CA PRO A 336 -8.42 -16.82 12.18
C PRO A 336 -7.62 -18.12 12.03
N THR A 337 -7.84 -19.08 12.92
CA THR A 337 -7.02 -20.31 13.02
C THR A 337 -7.23 -21.29 11.87
N HIS A 338 -8.36 -21.21 11.17
CA HIS A 338 -8.67 -22.07 10.03
C HIS A 338 -8.04 -21.59 8.72
N ILE A 339 -7.54 -20.35 8.68
CA ILE A 339 -6.94 -19.75 7.48
C ILE A 339 -5.43 -19.98 7.51
N ASN A 340 -4.91 -20.62 6.47
CA ASN A 340 -3.47 -20.79 6.30
C ASN A 340 -2.84 -19.42 5.98
N THR A 341 -2.18 -18.83 6.97
CA THR A 341 -1.50 -17.54 6.79
C THR A 341 -0.02 -17.74 6.54
N PHE A 342 0.52 -17.10 5.51
CA PHE A 342 1.92 -17.12 5.11
C PHE A 342 2.50 -15.71 5.08
N LEU A 343 3.72 -15.55 5.61
CA LEU A 343 4.40 -14.26 5.71
C LEU A 343 5.71 -14.28 4.94
N ILE A 344 5.89 -13.31 4.05
CA ILE A 344 7.10 -13.15 3.26
C ILE A 344 7.80 -11.85 3.67
N ALA A 345 9.09 -11.94 3.96
CA ALA A 345 9.96 -10.80 4.22
C ALA A 345 11.05 -10.67 3.15
N GLY A 346 11.34 -9.44 2.75
CA GLY A 346 12.51 -9.12 1.93
C GLY A 346 13.65 -8.58 2.79
N THR A 347 14.88 -8.77 2.32
CA THR A 347 15.99 -7.98 2.83
C THR A 347 17.04 -7.68 1.78
N VAL A 348 17.59 -6.47 1.80
CA VAL A 348 18.72 -6.09 0.96
C VAL A 348 20.08 -6.53 1.51
N GLU A 349 20.10 -7.14 2.70
CA GLU A 349 21.33 -7.67 3.29
C GLU A 349 21.75 -8.98 2.61
N PHE A 350 22.97 -9.01 2.08
CA PHE A 350 23.64 -10.23 1.65
C PHE A 350 24.37 -10.83 2.86
N LYS A 351 24.16 -12.13 3.11
CA LYS A 351 24.55 -12.87 4.33
C LYS A 351 26.03 -12.76 4.74
N ASN A 352 26.93 -12.30 3.87
CA ASN A 352 28.38 -12.25 4.07
C ASN A 352 28.96 -10.93 4.61
N VAL A 353 28.14 -9.95 5.00
CA VAL A 353 28.61 -8.76 5.72
C VAL A 353 27.84 -8.63 7.02
N LYS A 354 28.35 -9.24 8.11
CA LYS A 354 27.81 -9.07 9.47
C LYS A 354 27.97 -7.62 9.94
N ASN A 355 27.08 -6.75 9.50
CA ASN A 355 26.96 -5.39 10.02
C ASN A 355 25.63 -5.31 10.76
N LYS A 356 25.67 -5.19 12.09
CA LYS A 356 24.46 -5.09 12.94
C LYS A 356 23.50 -3.95 12.52
N ALA A 357 24.01 -2.97 11.77
CA ALA A 357 23.21 -1.89 11.18
C ALA A 357 22.38 -2.33 9.95
N LEU A 358 22.82 -3.35 9.19
CA LEU A 358 22.14 -3.86 7.99
C LEU A 358 21.03 -4.87 8.32
N SER A 359 21.18 -5.65 9.40
CA SER A 359 20.10 -6.53 9.90
C SER A 359 18.83 -5.77 10.35
N ILE A 360 18.93 -4.45 10.51
CA ILE A 360 17.83 -3.54 10.86
C ILE A 360 17.14 -2.98 9.60
N ILE A 361 17.80 -3.01 8.44
CA ILE A 361 17.36 -2.31 7.23
C ILE A 361 16.27 -3.07 6.46
N GLY A 362 16.08 -4.38 6.73
CA GLY A 362 15.01 -5.16 6.10
C GLY A 362 15.00 -4.97 4.59
N ASP A 363 13.85 -4.67 4.00
CA ASP A 363 13.67 -4.40 2.57
C ASP A 363 13.75 -2.91 2.17
N TYR A 364 14.36 -2.09 3.03
CA TYR A 364 14.39 -0.61 3.10
C TYR A 364 13.19 0.05 3.77
N LEU A 365 12.01 -0.55 3.80
CA LEU A 365 10.82 0.07 4.42
C LEU A 365 10.36 -0.69 5.65
N VAL A 366 10.39 -2.01 5.57
CA VAL A 366 9.85 -2.93 6.57
C VAL A 366 10.97 -3.83 7.05
N SER A 367 11.14 -3.90 8.37
CA SER A 367 12.10 -4.82 8.97
C SER A 367 11.60 -6.27 8.81
N VAL A 368 12.53 -7.23 8.71
CA VAL A 368 12.20 -8.66 8.61
C VAL A 368 11.27 -9.09 9.76
N LYS A 369 11.54 -8.62 10.99
CA LYS A 369 10.68 -8.91 12.16
C LYS A 369 9.25 -8.39 11.98
N SER A 370 9.09 -7.15 11.51
CA SER A 370 7.76 -6.57 11.24
C SER A 370 7.02 -7.36 10.15
N ALA A 371 7.71 -7.70 9.06
CA ALA A 371 7.14 -8.49 7.97
C ALA A 371 6.74 -9.93 8.39
N LEU A 372 7.51 -10.56 9.29
CA LEU A 372 7.22 -11.88 9.84
C LEU A 372 6.26 -11.84 11.05
N GLY A 373 5.68 -10.68 11.38
CA GLY A 373 4.72 -10.55 12.47
C GLY A 373 5.32 -10.76 13.87
N GLU A 374 6.64 -10.64 14.00
CA GLU A 374 7.38 -10.80 15.25
C GLU A 374 7.41 -9.51 16.05
N HIS A 375 7.15 -9.63 17.35
CA HIS A 375 7.07 -8.49 18.25
C HIS A 375 7.68 -8.82 19.63
N PRO A 376 8.38 -7.88 20.30
CA PRO A 376 8.90 -8.11 21.65
C PRO A 376 7.80 -8.42 22.67
N ASN A 377 6.65 -7.75 22.57
CA ASN A 377 5.47 -8.05 23.39
C ASN A 377 4.69 -9.23 22.77
N PRO A 378 4.55 -10.38 23.46
CA PRO A 378 3.89 -11.60 22.95
C PRO A 378 2.42 -11.41 22.56
N ARG A 379 1.75 -10.36 23.05
CA ARG A 379 0.34 -10.07 22.72
C ARG A 379 0.15 -9.66 21.25
N PHE A 380 1.19 -9.13 20.64
CA PHE A 380 1.16 -8.64 19.25
C PHE A 380 1.77 -9.63 18.24
N GLN A 381 2.39 -10.72 18.71
CA GLN A 381 2.93 -11.72 17.82
C GLN A 381 1.81 -12.45 17.06
N LEU A 382 2.00 -12.64 15.75
CA LEU A 382 1.06 -13.40 14.92
C LEU A 382 1.17 -14.93 15.09
N LYS A 383 2.22 -15.41 15.77
CA LYS A 383 2.41 -16.81 16.21
C LYS A 383 2.17 -17.85 15.10
N LEU A 384 2.74 -17.63 13.93
CA LEU A 384 2.70 -18.57 12.82
C LEU A 384 3.84 -19.59 12.90
N PRO A 385 3.64 -20.83 12.43
CA PRO A 385 4.71 -21.82 12.31
C PRO A 385 5.80 -21.31 11.34
N ASP A 386 7.02 -21.78 11.54
CA ASP A 386 8.16 -21.33 10.74
C ASP A 386 8.08 -21.79 9.28
N SER A 387 7.45 -22.92 8.99
CA SER A 387 7.16 -23.39 7.63
C SER A 387 6.27 -22.43 6.82
N HIS A 388 5.55 -21.53 7.49
CA HIS A 388 4.70 -20.51 6.87
C HIS A 388 5.41 -19.17 6.68
N LYS A 389 6.72 -19.11 6.93
CA LYS A 389 7.53 -17.90 6.81
C LYS A 389 8.59 -18.10 5.74
N ALA A 390 8.79 -17.08 4.92
CA ALA A 390 9.89 -17.04 3.96
C ALA A 390 10.64 -15.70 4.00
N VAL A 391 11.96 -15.75 3.86
CA VAL A 391 12.85 -14.57 3.80
C VAL A 391 13.63 -14.59 2.50
N PHE A 392 13.56 -13.51 1.73
CA PHE A 392 14.26 -13.36 0.46
C PHE A 392 15.35 -12.29 0.59
N HIS A 393 16.61 -12.75 0.58
CA HIS A 393 17.79 -11.88 0.59
C HIS A 393 18.10 -11.37 -0.80
N GLY A 394 18.54 -10.12 -0.90
CA GLY A 394 18.84 -9.42 -2.15
C GLY A 394 17.63 -8.72 -2.78
N LEU A 395 16.45 -8.76 -2.14
CA LEU A 395 15.23 -8.11 -2.66
C LEU A 395 14.81 -6.91 -1.80
N ASN A 396 14.52 -5.79 -2.45
CA ASN A 396 13.92 -4.63 -1.80
C ASN A 396 12.38 -4.67 -1.82
N HIS A 397 11.76 -3.76 -1.07
CA HIS A 397 10.30 -3.69 -0.89
C HIS A 397 9.52 -3.55 -2.21
N PHE A 398 10.12 -2.91 -3.20
CA PHE A 398 9.50 -2.60 -4.50
C PHE A 398 9.77 -3.65 -5.58
N GLU A 399 10.57 -4.67 -5.26
CA GLU A 399 10.94 -5.78 -6.14
C GLU A 399 10.32 -7.09 -5.69
N ILE A 400 10.17 -7.30 -4.37
CA ILE A 400 9.80 -8.58 -3.79
C ILE A 400 8.51 -9.17 -4.37
N GLN A 401 7.48 -8.36 -4.61
CA GLN A 401 6.20 -8.83 -5.16
C GLN A 401 6.27 -9.26 -6.63
N TYR A 402 7.34 -8.89 -7.36
CA TYR A 402 7.50 -9.23 -8.77
C TYR A 402 8.42 -10.43 -8.99
N HIS A 403 9.27 -10.76 -8.02
CA HIS A 403 10.36 -11.72 -8.23
C HIS A 403 9.87 -13.16 -8.38
N SER A 404 10.41 -13.90 -9.34
CA SER A 404 9.97 -15.27 -9.68
C SER A 404 10.08 -16.24 -8.50
N SER A 405 11.14 -16.17 -7.70
CA SER A 405 11.31 -17.02 -6.51
C SER A 405 10.21 -16.82 -5.47
N VAL A 406 9.64 -15.61 -5.38
CA VAL A 406 8.51 -15.33 -4.49
C VAL A 406 7.24 -15.96 -5.05
N SER A 407 6.99 -15.83 -6.35
CA SER A 407 5.89 -16.52 -7.03
C SER A 407 5.99 -18.04 -6.86
N GLU A 408 7.19 -18.61 -6.99
CA GLU A 408 7.44 -20.04 -6.79
C GLU A 408 7.12 -20.48 -5.37
N GLN A 409 7.58 -19.73 -4.37
CA GLN A 409 7.28 -20.00 -2.97
C GLN A 409 5.78 -20.02 -2.68
N ILE A 410 5.05 -19.01 -3.18
CA ILE A 410 3.60 -18.92 -3.01
C ILE A 410 2.91 -20.10 -3.69
N THR A 411 3.40 -20.49 -4.86
CA THR A 411 2.88 -21.66 -5.60
C THR A 411 3.04 -22.94 -4.77
N ARG A 412 4.21 -23.18 -4.17
CA ARG A 412 4.45 -24.34 -3.31
C ARG A 412 3.55 -24.37 -2.07
N TRP A 413 3.26 -23.21 -1.47
CA TRP A 413 2.31 -23.15 -0.36
C TRP A 413 0.87 -23.44 -0.78
N PHE A 414 0.46 -23.02 -1.97
CA PHE A 414 -0.91 -23.22 -2.47
C PHE A 414 -1.13 -24.61 -3.08
N TYR A 415 -0.06 -25.26 -3.52
CA TYR A 415 -0.04 -26.55 -4.19
C TYR A 415 1.14 -27.38 -3.69
N PRO A 416 1.15 -27.80 -2.41
CA PRO A 416 2.26 -28.54 -1.84
C PRO A 416 2.39 -29.92 -2.49
N GLU A 417 3.62 -30.32 -2.81
CA GLU A 417 3.90 -31.71 -3.22
C GLU A 417 3.98 -32.62 -1.98
N HIS A 418 3.86 -33.94 -2.18
CA HIS A 418 3.86 -34.91 -1.07
C HIS A 418 5.11 -34.83 -0.17
N ASP A 419 6.24 -34.35 -0.68
CA ASP A 419 7.52 -34.26 0.03
C ASP A 419 7.76 -32.90 0.71
N ASP A 420 6.96 -31.86 0.41
CA ASP A 420 7.15 -30.50 0.94
C ASP A 420 6.77 -30.36 2.43
N TYR A 421 6.00 -31.31 2.97
CA TYR A 421 5.58 -31.33 4.38
C TYR A 421 6.75 -31.50 5.37
N ALA A 422 7.95 -31.84 4.90
CA ALA A 422 9.14 -32.07 5.73
C ALA A 422 9.90 -30.80 6.13
N ASN A 423 9.65 -29.64 5.51
CA ASN A 423 10.38 -28.42 5.80
C ASN A 423 9.77 -27.65 6.98
N SER A 424 10.26 -27.92 8.19
CA SER A 424 9.77 -27.31 9.44
C SER A 424 10.33 -25.91 9.76
N GLY A 425 11.26 -25.40 8.96
CA GLY A 425 11.98 -24.13 9.22
C GLY A 425 11.53 -22.96 8.33
N VAL A 426 11.99 -21.76 8.69
CA VAL A 426 11.79 -20.54 7.88
C VAL A 426 12.53 -20.69 6.55
N GLN A 427 11.79 -20.58 5.44
CA GLN A 427 12.35 -20.78 4.11
C GLN A 427 13.21 -19.56 3.73
N THR A 428 14.51 -19.77 3.49
CA THR A 428 15.45 -18.68 3.20
C THR A 428 15.95 -18.78 1.77
N HIS A 429 15.78 -17.72 0.99
CA HIS A 429 16.17 -17.64 -0.42
C HIS A 429 17.24 -16.56 -0.60
N MET A 430 18.32 -16.88 -1.33
CA MET A 430 19.40 -15.93 -1.66
C MET A 430 19.29 -15.55 -3.13
N ILE A 431 19.00 -14.29 -3.42
CA ILE A 431 18.83 -13.78 -4.79
C ILE A 431 20.04 -12.93 -5.19
N ASN A 432 20.59 -13.17 -6.39
CA ASN A 432 21.70 -12.41 -6.97
C ASN A 432 22.93 -12.31 -6.04
N MET A 433 23.47 -13.45 -5.59
CA MET A 433 24.79 -13.44 -4.96
C MET A 433 25.83 -12.97 -6.00
N PRO A 434 26.65 -11.94 -5.72
CA PRO A 434 27.84 -11.74 -6.53
C PRO A 434 28.69 -13.01 -6.39
N ASP A 435 29.06 -13.63 -7.51
CA ASP A 435 29.92 -14.81 -7.54
C ASP A 435 31.10 -14.58 -6.60
N GLN A 436 31.16 -15.36 -5.52
CA GLN A 436 32.42 -15.57 -4.84
C GLN A 436 33.23 -16.44 -5.79
N ALA A 437 33.98 -15.79 -6.68
CA ALA A 437 35.09 -16.45 -7.37
C ALA A 437 35.92 -17.15 -6.29
N GLU A 438 35.98 -18.48 -6.37
CA GLU A 438 36.87 -19.29 -5.56
C GLU A 438 38.28 -18.69 -5.61
N PRO A 439 39.02 -18.60 -4.51
CA PRO A 439 40.42 -18.25 -4.59
C PRO A 439 41.10 -19.34 -5.42
N GLN A 440 41.54 -19.00 -6.62
CA GLN A 440 42.39 -19.86 -7.42
C GLN A 440 43.62 -20.22 -6.58
N LEU A 441 43.61 -21.43 -6.02
CA LEU A 441 44.78 -22.11 -5.50
C LEU A 441 45.69 -22.36 -6.71
N HIS A 442 46.55 -21.39 -7.02
CA HIS A 442 47.71 -21.65 -7.84
C HIS A 442 48.60 -22.61 -7.07
N GLY A 443 48.55 -23.88 -7.47
CA GLY A 443 49.53 -24.88 -7.10
C GLY A 443 50.92 -24.40 -7.50
N ILE A 444 51.77 -24.21 -6.50
CA ILE A 444 53.21 -24.18 -6.68
C ILE A 444 53.61 -25.63 -6.94
N VAL A 445 53.94 -25.94 -8.19
CA VAL A 445 54.69 -27.16 -8.52
C VAL A 445 56.16 -26.77 -8.50
N GLU A 446 56.89 -27.42 -7.60
CA GLU A 446 58.34 -27.38 -7.49
C GLU A 446 59.00 -27.84 -8.79
N THR A 447 60.13 -27.22 -9.12
CA THR A 447 61.24 -27.84 -9.85
C THR A 447 62.51 -27.66 -9.05
#